data_AF-A0A532CG68-F1
#
_entry.id   AF-A0A532CG68-F1
#
_cell.length_a   1.000
_cell.length_b   1.000
_cell.length_c   1.000
_cell.angle_alpha   90.00
_cell.angle_beta   90.00
_cell.angle_gamma   90.00
#
_symmetry.space_group_name_H-M   'P 1'
#
loop_
_entity.id
_entity.type
_entity.pdbx_description
1 polymer ?
#
loop_
_entity_poly.entity_id
_entity_poly.type
_entity_poly.pdbx_seq_one_letter_code
_entity_poly.pdbx_strand_id
1 'polypeptide(L)'
;MNKRIDIQVWLLCLALGLPAVPAVAESLSIQDREAINRLSTARGHSAEEVNQLLDQVSRAGERGLPTEPLANKVKEGLAKGVEPRRIDLVLKQMVGNFESAREVLQESVEKGMVDQDQGNRQRAMESLAEAFGRGATADEVRDLARSGHQQGQRMSPDMLGVGAKSLAVIKEAMIPSKDGAAVVAEGMRQGYRPSELADLAREMKRHGKDFQEGRLTTESIRDQISRGERGDRLFRDEDHSGSGGGDRSGGGDRMGRDRDSGRGGRDDRGDRSDRGGRDDRGGQDDRGGGGGHGGRDH
;
A
#
# COMPACT_ATOMS: atom_id res chain seq x y z
N MET A 1 -12.20 42.80 56.32
CA MET A 1 -10.86 42.30 55.95
C MET A 1 -11.02 40.88 55.42
N ASN A 2 -11.37 40.75 54.13
CA ASN A 2 -10.48 40.43 53.00
C ASN A 2 -10.45 38.89 52.77
N LYS A 3 -11.51 38.29 52.21
CA LYS A 3 -11.72 38.10 50.75
C LYS A 3 -10.41 37.78 50.00
N ARG A 4 -9.84 36.60 50.26
CA ARG A 4 -8.64 36.07 49.56
C ARG A 4 -8.69 34.55 49.37
N ILE A 5 -9.85 33.98 49.08
CA ILE A 5 -9.96 32.57 48.68
C ILE A 5 -11.12 32.46 47.70
N ASP A 6 -10.92 32.84 46.43
CA ASP A 6 -11.90 32.52 45.36
C ASP A 6 -11.41 32.80 43.93
N ILE A 7 -10.10 32.97 43.70
CA ILE A 7 -9.58 33.30 42.35
C ILE A 7 -8.87 32.13 41.67
N GLN A 8 -8.48 31.07 42.41
CA GLN A 8 -7.77 29.93 41.81
C GLN A 8 -8.67 28.78 41.32
N VAL A 9 -9.96 28.77 41.65
CA VAL A 9 -10.88 27.70 41.18
C VAL A 9 -11.55 28.05 39.85
N TRP A 10 -11.55 29.31 39.44
CA TRP A 10 -12.22 29.74 38.20
C TRP A 10 -11.35 29.60 36.92
N LEU A 11 -10.06 29.29 37.07
CA LEU A 11 -9.14 29.07 35.94
C LEU A 11 -8.96 27.58 35.57
N LEU A 12 -9.79 26.68 36.12
CA LEU A 12 -9.78 25.26 35.78
C LEU A 12 -10.98 24.79 34.92
N CYS A 13 -11.89 25.71 34.54
CA CYS A 13 -13.10 25.36 33.80
C CYS A 13 -13.09 25.77 32.31
N LEU A 14 -11.96 26.23 31.76
CA LEU A 14 -11.90 26.83 30.42
C LEU A 14 -10.93 26.13 29.45
N ALA A 15 -10.74 24.82 29.60
CA ALA A 15 -10.04 24.00 28.61
C ALA A 15 -10.78 22.67 28.47
N LEU A 16 -10.94 22.22 27.21
CA LEU A 16 -11.53 20.94 26.77
C LEU A 16 -13.03 20.97 26.38
N GLY A 17 -13.43 22.04 25.71
CA GLY A 17 -14.52 21.99 24.73
C GLY A 17 -13.97 22.13 23.31
N LEU A 18 -13.08 21.22 22.87
CA LEU A 18 -12.77 21.15 21.44
C LEU A 18 -14.06 20.72 20.74
N PRO A 19 -14.65 21.53 19.84
CA PRO A 19 -15.72 21.05 19.01
C PRO A 19 -15.14 19.89 18.19
N ALA A 20 -15.69 18.70 18.35
CA ALA A 20 -15.46 17.61 17.42
C ALA A 20 -15.83 18.16 16.04
N VAL A 21 -14.82 18.48 15.23
CA VAL A 21 -15.05 18.90 13.86
C VAL A 21 -15.81 17.74 13.22
N PRO A 22 -17.07 17.96 12.79
CA PRO A 22 -17.82 16.88 12.16
C PRO A 22 -16.96 16.41 10.98
N ALA A 23 -16.60 15.12 10.99
CA ALA A 23 -16.00 14.50 9.83
C ALA A 23 -16.91 14.84 8.65
N VAL A 24 -16.38 15.63 7.72
CA VAL A 24 -17.14 16.07 6.55
C VAL A 24 -17.53 14.78 5.84
N ALA A 25 -18.79 14.40 5.95
CA ALA A 25 -19.32 13.23 5.29
C ALA A 25 -19.05 13.41 3.80
N GLU A 26 -18.18 12.58 3.24
CA GLU A 26 -17.85 12.64 1.84
C GLU A 26 -19.07 12.14 1.08
N SER A 27 -19.87 13.06 0.57
CA SER A 27 -21.03 12.73 -0.24
C SER A 27 -20.57 12.26 -1.61
N LEU A 28 -21.23 11.23 -2.15
CA LEU A 28 -20.97 10.75 -3.50
C LEU A 28 -21.04 11.90 -4.53
N SER A 29 -19.97 12.09 -5.30
CA SER A 29 -19.88 13.21 -6.24
C SER A 29 -20.96 13.13 -7.33
N ILE A 30 -21.45 14.30 -7.78
CA ILE A 30 -22.42 14.40 -8.89
C ILE A 30 -21.83 13.76 -10.16
N GLN A 31 -20.53 13.98 -10.40
CA GLN A 31 -19.81 13.40 -11.53
C GLN A 31 -19.81 11.86 -11.50
N ASP A 32 -19.61 11.25 -10.34
CA ASP A 32 -19.67 9.79 -10.20
C ASP A 32 -21.08 9.24 -10.43
N ARG A 33 -22.11 9.92 -9.90
CA ARG A 33 -23.51 9.55 -10.13
C ARG A 33 -23.85 9.56 -11.62
N GLU A 34 -23.46 10.62 -12.33
CA GLU A 34 -23.66 10.72 -13.78
C GLU A 34 -22.91 9.62 -14.53
N ALA A 35 -21.65 9.37 -14.19
CA ALA A 35 -20.84 8.34 -14.84
C ALA A 35 -21.46 6.95 -14.66
N ILE A 36 -21.92 6.63 -13.44
CA ILE A 36 -22.60 5.37 -13.11
C ILE A 36 -23.91 5.24 -13.91
N ASN A 37 -24.73 6.29 -13.98
CA ASN A 37 -25.98 6.25 -14.75
C ASN A 37 -25.76 6.06 -16.25
N ARG A 38 -24.72 6.68 -16.82
CA ARG A 38 -24.34 6.48 -18.23
C ARG A 38 -23.91 5.03 -18.49
N LEU A 39 -23.08 4.46 -17.62
CA LEU A 39 -22.64 3.06 -17.72
C LEU A 39 -23.82 2.08 -17.59
N SER A 40 -24.72 2.33 -16.64
CA SER A 40 -25.94 1.53 -16.46
C SER A 40 -26.79 1.49 -17.72
N THR A 41 -27.07 2.67 -18.29
CA THR A 41 -27.89 2.81 -19.50
C THR A 41 -27.25 2.11 -20.69
N ALA A 42 -25.92 2.26 -20.87
CA ALA A 42 -25.18 1.62 -21.95
C ALA A 42 -25.19 0.08 -21.86
N ARG A 43 -25.37 -0.49 -20.66
CA ARG A 43 -25.44 -1.94 -20.44
C ARG A 43 -26.88 -2.46 -20.33
N GLY A 44 -27.88 -1.59 -20.37
CA GLY A 44 -29.29 -1.98 -20.25
C GLY A 44 -29.71 -2.40 -18.85
N HIS A 45 -28.96 -2.01 -17.81
CA HIS A 45 -29.36 -2.25 -16.43
C HIS A 45 -30.45 -1.26 -16.01
N SER A 46 -31.38 -1.72 -15.17
CA SER A 46 -32.48 -0.88 -14.70
C SER A 46 -31.97 0.23 -13.78
N ALA A 47 -32.60 1.41 -13.86
CA ALA A 47 -32.25 2.53 -12.98
C ALA A 47 -32.47 2.19 -11.50
N GLU A 48 -33.49 1.38 -11.20
CA GLU A 48 -33.82 0.95 -9.83
C GLU A 48 -32.69 0.14 -9.19
N GLU A 49 -32.15 -0.85 -9.92
CA GLU A 49 -31.06 -1.69 -9.41
C GLU A 49 -29.77 -0.90 -9.18
N VAL A 50 -29.48 0.08 -10.03
CA VAL A 50 -28.30 0.93 -9.88
C VAL A 50 -28.49 1.99 -8.79
N ASN A 51 -29.70 2.52 -8.61
CA ASN A 51 -30.02 3.43 -7.50
C ASN A 51 -29.77 2.75 -6.15
N GLN A 52 -30.07 1.45 -6.00
CA GLN A 52 -29.76 0.72 -4.77
C GLN A 52 -28.25 0.69 -4.45
N LEU A 53 -27.40 0.55 -5.47
CA LEU A 53 -25.94 0.63 -5.30
C LEU A 53 -25.50 2.04 -4.90
N LEU A 54 -26.05 3.07 -5.56
CA LEU A 54 -25.75 4.48 -5.26
C LEU A 54 -26.18 4.87 -3.84
N ASP A 55 -27.33 4.38 -3.38
CA ASP A 55 -27.82 4.58 -2.03
C ASP A 55 -26.89 3.94 -1.01
N GLN A 56 -26.37 2.73 -1.29
CA GLN A 56 -25.42 2.08 -0.41
C GLN A 56 -24.10 2.86 -0.30
N VAL A 57 -23.55 3.36 -1.42
CA VAL A 57 -22.36 4.23 -1.40
C VAL A 57 -22.64 5.51 -0.61
N SER A 58 -23.80 6.15 -0.83
CA SER A 58 -24.17 7.38 -0.11
C SER A 58 -24.29 7.15 1.40
N ARG A 59 -24.95 6.07 1.83
CA ARG A 59 -25.05 5.67 3.24
C ARG A 59 -23.70 5.32 3.87
N ALA A 60 -22.75 4.80 3.09
CA ALA A 60 -21.37 4.60 3.57
C ALA A 60 -20.68 5.95 3.82
N GLY A 61 -20.82 6.91 2.89
CA GLY A 61 -20.31 8.27 3.04
C GLY A 61 -20.91 9.04 4.21
N GLU A 62 -22.22 8.92 4.44
CA GLU A 62 -22.92 9.48 5.61
C GLU A 62 -22.34 8.97 6.95
N ARG A 63 -21.77 7.76 6.94
CA ARG A 63 -21.09 7.17 8.10
C ARG A 63 -19.61 7.53 8.16
N GLY A 64 -19.13 8.41 7.28
CA GLY A 64 -17.73 8.84 7.19
C GLY A 64 -16.80 7.78 6.61
N LEU A 65 -17.31 6.85 5.79
CA LEU A 65 -16.47 5.90 5.06
C LEU A 65 -16.03 6.47 3.71
N PRO A 66 -14.86 6.06 3.17
CA PRO A 66 -14.36 6.50 1.86
C PRO A 66 -15.35 6.16 0.74
N THR A 67 -15.88 7.17 0.04
CA THR A 67 -16.87 6.92 -1.01
C THR A 67 -16.26 6.69 -2.38
N GLU A 68 -15.11 7.29 -2.67
CA GLU A 68 -14.43 7.15 -3.96
C GLU A 68 -14.08 5.68 -4.29
N PRO A 69 -13.47 4.87 -3.39
CA PRO A 69 -13.20 3.47 -3.68
C PRO A 69 -14.47 2.64 -3.94
N LEU A 70 -15.56 2.95 -3.22
CA LEU A 70 -16.85 2.28 -3.37
C LEU A 70 -17.52 2.64 -4.71
N ALA A 71 -17.52 3.92 -5.07
CA ALA A 71 -18.04 4.41 -6.35
C ALA A 71 -17.23 3.87 -7.53
N ASN A 72 -15.89 3.86 -7.42
CA ASN A 72 -15.00 3.26 -8.40
C ASN A 72 -15.31 1.78 -8.61
N LYS A 73 -15.66 1.03 -7.55
CA LYS A 73 -16.04 -0.37 -7.68
C LYS A 73 -17.35 -0.57 -8.44
N VAL A 74 -18.34 0.28 -8.20
CA VAL A 74 -19.61 0.26 -8.94
C VAL A 74 -19.36 0.56 -10.42
N LYS A 75 -18.58 1.62 -10.72
CA LYS A 75 -18.19 1.96 -12.10
C LYS A 75 -17.46 0.80 -12.79
N GLU A 76 -16.48 0.20 -12.13
CA GLU A 76 -15.73 -0.94 -12.66
C GLU A 76 -16.64 -2.14 -12.98
N GLY A 77 -17.54 -2.49 -12.06
CA GLY A 77 -18.48 -3.60 -12.25
C GLY A 77 -19.41 -3.36 -13.44
N LEU A 78 -20.05 -2.19 -13.50
CA LEU A 78 -20.94 -1.83 -14.60
C LEU A 78 -20.19 -1.74 -15.94
N ALA A 79 -18.98 -1.17 -15.96
CA ALA A 79 -18.14 -1.10 -17.15
C ALA A 79 -17.81 -2.50 -17.69
N LYS A 80 -17.63 -3.49 -16.81
CA LYS A 80 -17.42 -4.91 -17.15
C LYS A 80 -18.71 -5.68 -17.46
N GLY A 81 -19.88 -5.05 -17.37
CA GLY A 81 -21.18 -5.70 -17.57
C GLY A 81 -21.52 -6.70 -16.46
N VAL A 82 -21.00 -6.48 -15.25
CA VAL A 82 -21.33 -7.29 -14.08
C VAL A 82 -22.73 -6.93 -13.60
N GLU A 83 -23.56 -7.95 -13.37
CA GLU A 83 -24.90 -7.78 -12.82
C GLU A 83 -24.91 -6.95 -11.51
N PRO A 84 -25.82 -5.96 -11.34
CA PRO A 84 -25.88 -5.11 -10.16
C PRO A 84 -25.92 -5.90 -8.84
N ARG A 85 -26.63 -7.03 -8.80
CA ARG A 85 -26.68 -7.91 -7.61
C ARG A 85 -25.32 -8.49 -7.20
N ARG A 86 -24.43 -8.77 -8.16
CA ARG A 86 -23.06 -9.23 -7.86
C ARG A 86 -22.18 -8.08 -7.38
N ILE A 87 -22.39 -6.88 -7.92
CA ILE A 87 -21.73 -5.66 -7.46
C ILE A 87 -22.12 -5.38 -6.00
N ASP A 88 -23.41 -5.47 -5.66
CA ASP A 88 -23.95 -5.29 -4.30
C ASP A 88 -23.25 -6.17 -3.26
N LEU A 89 -23.04 -7.46 -3.57
CA LEU A 89 -22.32 -8.38 -2.67
C LEU A 89 -20.89 -7.91 -2.38
N VAL A 90 -20.15 -7.50 -3.41
CA VAL A 90 -18.79 -6.98 -3.27
C VAL A 90 -18.79 -5.66 -2.50
N LEU A 91 -19.77 -4.79 -2.78
CA LEU A 91 -19.90 -3.49 -2.14
C LEU A 91 -20.18 -3.64 -0.63
N LYS A 92 -21.06 -4.58 -0.24
CA LYS A 92 -21.32 -4.92 1.16
C LYS A 92 -20.06 -5.41 1.87
N GLN A 93 -19.28 -6.27 1.23
CA GLN A 93 -18.01 -6.74 1.77
C GLN A 93 -17.01 -5.60 1.94
N MET A 94 -16.86 -4.72 0.94
CA MET A 94 -15.96 -3.57 1.02
C MET A 94 -16.37 -2.61 2.14
N VAL A 95 -17.67 -2.34 2.30
CA VAL A 95 -18.19 -1.52 3.40
C VAL A 95 -17.84 -2.12 4.76
N GLY A 96 -18.04 -3.44 4.95
CA GLY A 96 -17.65 -4.12 6.18
C GLY A 96 -16.14 -4.01 6.47
N ASN A 97 -15.30 -4.16 5.45
CA ASN A 97 -13.85 -3.98 5.60
C ASN A 97 -13.48 -2.55 6.02
N PHE A 98 -14.12 -1.54 5.46
CA PHE A 98 -13.91 -0.14 5.87
C PHE A 98 -14.35 0.14 7.30
N GLU A 99 -15.46 -0.47 7.73
CA GLU A 99 -15.93 -0.37 9.12
C GLU A 99 -14.91 -0.96 10.10
N SER A 100 -14.42 -2.18 9.84
CA SER A 100 -13.37 -2.79 10.63
C SER A 100 -12.07 -1.98 10.62
N ALA A 101 -11.72 -1.37 9.47
CA ALA A 101 -10.52 -0.55 9.35
C ALA A 101 -10.60 0.70 10.21
N ARG A 102 -11.77 1.36 10.20
CA ARG A 102 -12.05 2.52 11.04
C ARG A 102 -12.00 2.16 12.53
N GLU A 103 -12.59 1.04 12.93
CA GLU A 103 -12.56 0.55 14.32
C GLU A 103 -11.13 0.32 14.81
N VAL A 104 -10.32 -0.43 14.04
CA VAL A 104 -8.92 -0.70 14.38
C VAL A 104 -8.09 0.59 14.45
N LEU A 105 -8.30 1.55 13.53
CA LEU A 105 -7.62 2.84 13.60
C LEU A 105 -8.04 3.65 14.82
N GLN A 106 -9.33 3.69 15.14
CA GLN A 106 -9.83 4.41 16.31
C GLN A 106 -9.23 3.85 17.60
N GLU A 107 -9.27 2.53 17.79
CA GLU A 107 -8.64 1.87 18.94
C GLU A 107 -7.13 2.17 19.02
N SER A 108 -6.45 2.21 17.86
CA SER A 108 -5.01 2.47 17.82
C SER A 108 -4.70 3.91 18.21
N VAL A 109 -5.53 4.89 17.81
CA VAL A 109 -5.43 6.29 18.26
C VAL A 109 -5.66 6.40 19.77
N GLU A 110 -6.67 5.72 20.31
CA GLU A 110 -6.94 5.66 21.76
C GLU A 110 -5.75 5.07 22.54
N LYS A 111 -4.97 4.17 21.93
CA LYS A 111 -3.75 3.55 22.49
C LYS A 111 -2.47 4.36 22.23
N GLY A 112 -2.58 5.60 21.73
CA GLY A 112 -1.45 6.54 21.61
C GLY A 112 -0.79 6.61 20.23
N MET A 113 -1.41 6.03 19.18
CA MET A 113 -1.01 6.27 17.79
C MET A 113 -1.17 7.76 17.42
N VAL A 114 -0.24 8.28 16.62
CA VAL A 114 -0.24 9.71 16.26
C VAL A 114 -1.19 9.98 15.10
N ASP A 115 -2.29 10.65 15.39
CA ASP A 115 -3.28 11.08 14.40
C ASP A 115 -3.02 12.54 13.98
N GLN A 116 -1.92 12.76 13.25
CA GLN A 116 -1.49 14.12 12.88
C GLN A 116 -2.05 14.62 11.53
N ASP A 117 -2.51 13.73 10.66
CA ASP A 117 -2.93 14.09 9.30
C ASP A 117 -4.11 13.23 8.84
N GLN A 118 -5.23 13.89 8.52
CA GLN A 118 -6.44 13.28 7.98
C GLN A 118 -6.15 12.53 6.68
N GLY A 119 -5.26 13.05 5.82
CA GLY A 119 -4.87 12.38 4.58
C GLY A 119 -4.14 11.06 4.83
N ASN A 120 -3.30 11.00 5.87
CA ASN A 120 -2.65 9.75 6.29
C ASN A 120 -3.65 8.76 6.88
N ARG A 121 -4.64 9.24 7.64
CA ARG A 121 -5.68 8.39 8.22
C ARG A 121 -6.54 7.73 7.14
N GLN A 122 -6.93 8.50 6.12
CA GLN A 122 -7.70 7.97 4.99
C GLN A 122 -6.91 6.89 4.24
N ARG A 123 -5.65 7.16 3.88
CA ARG A 123 -4.77 6.19 3.20
C ARG A 123 -4.54 4.93 4.03
N ALA A 124 -4.41 5.08 5.35
CA ALA A 124 -4.30 3.97 6.28
C ALA A 124 -5.60 3.14 6.32
N MET A 125 -6.77 3.80 6.32
CA MET A 125 -8.08 3.14 6.34
C MET A 125 -8.29 2.31 5.06
N GLU A 126 -8.01 2.88 3.90
CA GLU A 126 -8.02 2.15 2.62
C GLU A 126 -7.05 0.98 2.64
N SER A 127 -5.87 1.19 3.23
CA SER A 127 -4.85 0.16 3.29
C SER A 127 -5.24 -1.03 4.16
N LEU A 128 -5.86 -0.76 5.30
CA LEU A 128 -6.43 -1.76 6.20
C LEU A 128 -7.60 -2.50 5.55
N ALA A 129 -8.52 -1.77 4.91
CA ALA A 129 -9.66 -2.36 4.22
C ALA A 129 -9.21 -3.30 3.08
N GLU A 130 -8.16 -2.95 2.35
CA GLU A 130 -7.53 -3.83 1.35
C GLU A 130 -6.92 -5.08 2.00
N ALA A 131 -6.21 -4.93 3.12
CA ALA A 131 -5.64 -6.06 3.85
C ALA A 131 -6.73 -7.05 4.32
N PHE A 132 -7.86 -6.55 4.83
CA PHE A 132 -9.01 -7.38 5.20
C PHE A 132 -9.64 -8.07 3.99
N GLY A 133 -9.74 -7.37 2.85
CA GLY A 133 -10.17 -7.97 1.58
C GLY A 133 -9.25 -9.11 1.10
N ARG A 134 -7.99 -9.12 1.52
CA ARG A 134 -7.00 -10.18 1.26
C ARG A 134 -6.89 -11.22 2.37
N GLY A 135 -7.79 -11.19 3.35
CA GLY A 135 -7.90 -12.23 4.38
C GLY A 135 -7.08 -11.98 5.64
N ALA A 136 -6.51 -10.79 5.84
CA ALA A 136 -6.13 -10.37 7.19
C ALA A 136 -7.39 -10.19 8.05
N THR A 137 -7.26 -10.41 9.35
CA THR A 137 -8.35 -10.20 10.33
C THR A 137 -8.06 -8.98 11.19
N ALA A 138 -9.11 -8.38 11.77
CA ALA A 138 -8.95 -7.24 12.67
C ALA A 138 -8.06 -7.58 13.87
N ASP A 139 -8.17 -8.79 14.43
CA ASP A 139 -7.37 -9.22 15.57
C ASP A 139 -5.89 -9.39 15.21
N GLU A 140 -5.58 -9.97 14.05
CA GLU A 140 -4.20 -10.05 13.54
C GLU A 140 -3.58 -8.66 13.38
N VAL A 141 -4.36 -7.67 12.90
CA VAL A 141 -3.88 -6.28 12.79
C VAL A 141 -3.73 -5.61 14.15
N ARG A 142 -4.63 -5.87 15.11
CA ARG A 142 -4.48 -5.38 16.50
C ARG A 142 -3.22 -5.96 17.14
N ASP A 143 -2.94 -7.24 16.92
CA ASP A 143 -1.71 -7.90 17.37
C ASP A 143 -0.47 -7.31 16.72
N LEU A 144 -0.54 -7.01 15.43
CA LEU A 144 0.52 -6.33 14.71
C LEU A 144 0.78 -4.93 15.29
N ALA A 145 -0.27 -4.14 15.53
CA ALA A 145 -0.18 -2.80 16.13
C ALA A 145 0.47 -2.85 17.53
N ARG A 146 0.07 -3.83 18.36
CA ARG A 146 0.68 -4.07 19.69
C ARG A 146 2.15 -4.45 19.59
N SER A 147 2.48 -5.36 18.68
CA SER A 147 3.83 -5.92 18.56
C SER A 147 4.80 -4.94 17.90
N GLY A 148 4.35 -4.18 16.90
CA GLY A 148 5.17 -3.22 16.18
C GLY A 148 5.44 -1.93 16.97
N HIS A 149 4.80 -1.73 18.13
CA HIS A 149 5.04 -0.57 18.98
C HIS A 149 6.32 -0.77 19.80
N GLN A 150 7.35 0.03 19.53
CA GLN A 150 8.56 0.10 20.36
C GLN A 150 8.40 1.19 21.42
N GLN A 151 8.86 0.93 22.65
CA GLN A 151 8.85 1.95 23.71
C GLN A 151 9.56 3.22 23.24
N GLY A 152 8.82 4.34 23.23
CA GLY A 152 9.33 5.65 22.85
C GLY A 152 9.13 6.04 21.38
N GLN A 153 8.77 5.10 20.49
CA GLN A 153 8.45 5.41 19.10
C GLN A 153 6.95 5.28 18.85
N ARG A 154 6.31 6.40 18.50
CA ARG A 154 4.89 6.38 18.17
C ARG A 154 4.67 5.80 16.77
N MET A 155 3.74 4.87 16.67
CA MET A 155 3.30 4.30 15.39
C MET A 155 2.50 5.35 14.61
N SER A 156 2.66 5.40 13.29
CA SER A 156 1.82 6.20 12.41
C SER A 156 0.70 5.34 11.79
N PRO A 157 -0.45 5.93 11.43
CA PRO A 157 -1.53 5.22 10.75
C PRO A 157 -1.07 4.56 9.44
N ASP A 158 -0.27 5.28 8.65
CA ASP A 158 0.26 4.80 7.36
C ASP A 158 1.13 3.54 7.54
N MET A 159 2.01 3.53 8.56
CA MET A 159 2.81 2.36 8.89
C MET A 159 1.96 1.16 9.29
N LEU A 160 0.89 1.37 10.06
CA LEU A 160 -0.02 0.30 10.43
C LEU A 160 -0.76 -0.25 9.20
N GLY A 161 -1.25 0.64 8.33
CA GLY A 161 -1.93 0.25 7.10
C GLY A 161 -1.04 -0.57 6.16
N VAL A 162 0.20 -0.15 5.95
CA VAL A 162 1.15 -0.89 5.12
C VAL A 162 1.64 -2.17 5.80
N GLY A 163 1.82 -2.16 7.12
CA GLY A 163 2.10 -3.37 7.89
C GLY A 163 1.00 -4.42 7.73
N ALA A 164 -0.27 -4.02 7.81
CA ALA A 164 -1.41 -4.91 7.60
C ALA A 164 -1.46 -5.47 6.16
N LYS A 165 -1.22 -4.64 5.13
CA LYS A 165 -1.09 -5.14 3.75
C LYS A 165 0.04 -6.14 3.59
N SER A 166 1.19 -5.84 4.20
CA SER A 166 2.38 -6.69 4.17
C SER A 166 2.08 -8.05 4.79
N LEU A 167 1.40 -8.06 5.93
CA LEU A 167 0.90 -9.28 6.57
C LEU A 167 -0.04 -10.08 5.65
N ALA A 168 -1.02 -9.42 5.02
CA ALA A 168 -1.93 -10.10 4.10
C ALA A 168 -1.19 -10.72 2.90
N VAL A 169 -0.21 -10.02 2.34
CA VAL A 169 0.63 -10.52 1.23
C VAL A 169 1.48 -11.72 1.66
N ILE A 170 2.04 -11.70 2.87
CA ILE A 170 2.77 -12.84 3.46
C ILE A 170 1.85 -14.04 3.66
N LYS A 171 0.62 -13.82 4.12
CA LYS A 171 -0.39 -14.86 4.31
C LYS A 171 -0.78 -15.55 3.00
N GLU A 172 -0.85 -14.80 1.90
CA GLU A 172 -1.05 -15.38 0.55
C GLU A 172 0.08 -16.34 0.12
N ALA A 173 1.24 -16.29 0.77
CA ALA A 173 2.35 -17.23 0.58
C ALA A 173 2.20 -18.53 1.40
N MET A 174 1.08 -18.69 2.11
CA MET A 174 0.80 -19.75 3.08
C MET A 174 1.71 -19.75 4.30
N ILE A 175 2.34 -18.61 4.61
CA ILE A 175 3.09 -18.43 5.84
C ILE A 175 2.08 -18.18 6.98
N PRO A 176 2.18 -18.88 8.12
CA PRO A 176 1.24 -18.70 9.22
C PRO A 176 1.16 -17.23 9.66
N SER A 177 -0.06 -16.72 9.86
CA SER A 177 -0.28 -15.30 10.15
C SER A 177 0.52 -14.79 11.35
N LYS A 178 0.65 -15.61 12.40
CA LYS A 178 1.40 -15.24 13.61
C LYS A 178 2.87 -14.98 13.31
N ASP A 179 3.47 -15.81 12.47
CA ASP A 179 4.88 -15.75 12.13
C ASP A 179 5.14 -14.60 11.14
N GLY A 180 4.26 -14.45 10.14
CA GLY A 180 4.27 -13.29 9.25
C GLY A 180 4.12 -11.96 9.99
N ALA A 181 3.20 -11.90 10.97
CA ALA A 181 3.00 -10.70 11.79
C ALA A 181 4.23 -10.40 12.66
N ALA A 182 4.91 -11.43 13.19
CA ALA A 182 6.14 -11.25 13.95
C ALA A 182 7.28 -10.66 13.11
N VAL A 183 7.41 -11.08 11.85
CA VAL A 183 8.40 -10.53 10.90
C VAL A 183 8.08 -9.07 10.55
N VAL A 184 6.83 -8.76 10.20
CA VAL A 184 6.42 -7.37 9.89
C VAL A 184 6.59 -6.48 11.12
N ALA A 185 6.19 -6.95 12.31
CA ALA A 185 6.37 -6.20 13.55
C ALA A 185 7.84 -5.92 13.85
N GLU A 186 8.74 -6.87 13.59
CA GLU A 186 10.19 -6.64 13.75
C GLU A 186 10.69 -5.57 12.76
N GLY A 187 10.28 -5.63 11.50
CA GLY A 187 10.61 -4.57 10.53
C GLY A 187 10.14 -3.19 10.99
N MET A 188 8.92 -3.10 11.54
CA MET A 188 8.38 -1.87 12.11
C MET A 188 9.22 -1.36 13.29
N ARG A 189 9.62 -2.24 14.21
CA ARG A 189 10.50 -1.90 15.36
C ARG A 189 11.89 -1.44 14.91
N GLN A 190 12.42 -2.00 13.83
CA GLN A 190 13.73 -1.62 13.28
C GLN A 190 13.67 -0.37 12.38
N GLY A 191 12.52 0.32 12.37
CA GLY A 191 12.34 1.56 11.63
C GLY A 191 12.36 1.36 10.12
N TYR A 192 11.82 0.25 9.64
CA TYR A 192 11.54 0.08 8.21
C TYR A 192 10.53 1.13 7.76
N ARG A 193 10.74 1.67 6.56
CA ARG A 193 9.79 2.53 5.86
C ARG A 193 8.62 1.70 5.33
N PRO A 194 7.46 2.34 5.04
CA PRO A 194 6.33 1.62 4.46
C PRO A 194 6.71 0.86 3.17
N SER A 195 7.51 1.47 2.29
CA SER A 195 7.99 0.81 1.07
C SER A 195 8.83 -0.43 1.35
N GLU A 196 9.72 -0.38 2.35
CA GLU A 196 10.60 -1.50 2.72
C GLU A 196 9.79 -2.68 3.29
N LEU A 197 8.74 -2.42 4.07
CA LEU A 197 7.83 -3.47 4.54
C LEU A 197 7.06 -4.14 3.39
N ALA A 198 6.58 -3.32 2.44
CA ALA A 198 5.88 -3.84 1.27
C ALA A 198 6.80 -4.70 0.39
N ASP A 199 8.06 -4.29 0.21
CA ASP A 199 9.05 -5.05 -0.54
C ASP A 199 9.43 -6.35 0.18
N LEU A 200 9.64 -6.30 1.50
CA LEU A 200 9.86 -7.49 2.34
C LEU A 200 8.72 -8.50 2.16
N ALA A 201 7.46 -8.06 2.23
CA ALA A 201 6.32 -8.95 2.05
C ALA A 201 6.25 -9.58 0.65
N ARG A 202 6.60 -8.82 -0.39
CA ARG A 202 6.68 -9.35 -1.76
C ARG A 202 7.81 -10.38 -1.91
N GLU A 203 8.97 -10.14 -1.32
CA GLU A 203 10.06 -11.12 -1.30
C GLU A 203 9.66 -12.38 -0.54
N MET A 204 9.10 -12.26 0.66
CA MET A 204 8.58 -13.42 1.41
C MET A 204 7.54 -14.20 0.61
N LYS A 205 6.67 -13.51 -0.13
CA LYS A 205 5.70 -14.16 -1.02
C LYS A 205 6.36 -14.87 -2.20
N ARG A 206 7.40 -14.27 -2.82
CA ARG A 206 8.19 -14.93 -3.87
C ARG A 206 8.87 -16.20 -3.36
N HIS A 207 9.37 -16.16 -2.13
CA HIS A 207 10.02 -17.28 -1.45
C HIS A 207 9.04 -18.20 -0.69
N GLY A 208 7.72 -18.05 -0.87
CA GLY A 208 6.72 -18.80 -0.10
C GLY A 208 6.91 -20.32 -0.12
N LYS A 209 7.39 -20.87 -1.25
CA LYS A 209 7.70 -22.29 -1.38
C LYS A 209 8.89 -22.72 -0.50
N ASP A 210 9.90 -21.87 -0.36
CA ASP A 210 11.08 -22.15 0.46
C ASP A 210 10.72 -22.21 1.94
N PHE A 211 9.78 -21.37 2.39
CA PHE A 211 9.21 -21.45 3.75
C PHE A 211 8.41 -22.74 3.97
N GLN A 212 7.61 -23.16 2.99
CA GLN A 212 6.83 -24.40 3.08
C GLN A 212 7.72 -25.65 3.12
N GLU A 213 8.85 -25.61 2.42
CA GLU A 213 9.85 -26.68 2.41
C GLU A 213 10.83 -26.60 3.59
N GLY A 214 10.71 -25.58 4.45
CA GLY A 214 11.58 -25.38 5.60
C GLY A 214 13.02 -24.99 5.24
N ARG A 215 13.27 -24.56 3.99
CA ARG A 215 14.56 -24.03 3.54
C ARG A 215 14.81 -22.64 4.12
N LEU A 216 13.76 -21.84 4.18
CA LEU A 216 13.72 -20.55 4.87
C LEU A 216 12.81 -20.64 6.11
N THR A 217 13.16 -19.91 7.17
CA THR A 217 12.31 -19.80 8.37
C THR A 217 12.01 -18.35 8.69
N THR A 218 10.83 -18.08 9.24
CA THR A 218 10.47 -16.73 9.67
C THR A 218 11.34 -16.24 10.81
N GLU A 219 11.88 -17.15 11.62
CA GLU A 219 12.83 -16.87 12.69
C GLU A 219 14.17 -16.35 12.16
N SER A 220 14.72 -16.94 11.09
CA SER A 220 15.98 -16.49 10.50
C SER A 220 15.84 -15.09 9.90
N ILE A 221 14.75 -14.83 9.18
CA ILE A 221 14.43 -13.51 8.64
C ILE A 221 14.27 -12.49 9.77
N ARG A 222 13.54 -12.85 10.83
CA ARG A 222 13.37 -11.96 11.99
C ARG A 222 14.70 -11.64 12.68
N ASP A 223 15.59 -12.64 12.83
CA ASP A 223 16.93 -12.43 13.41
C ASP A 223 17.74 -11.46 12.55
N GLN A 224 17.80 -11.67 11.24
CA GLN A 224 18.49 -10.77 10.30
C GLN A 224 17.94 -9.33 10.37
N ILE A 225 16.61 -9.16 10.35
CA ILE A 225 15.98 -7.84 10.49
C ILE A 225 16.38 -7.20 11.83
N SER A 226 16.40 -7.96 12.93
CA SER A 226 16.79 -7.46 14.26
C SER A 226 18.24 -6.99 14.33
N ARG A 227 19.11 -7.53 13.46
CA ARG A 227 20.50 -7.09 13.26
C ARG A 227 20.62 -5.86 12.34
N GLY A 228 19.50 -5.35 11.84
CA GLY A 228 19.43 -4.18 10.97
C GLY A 228 19.66 -4.50 9.48
N GLU A 229 19.63 -5.76 9.08
CA GLU A 229 19.65 -6.14 7.66
C GLU A 229 18.36 -5.68 6.98
N ARG A 230 18.41 -5.39 5.67
CA ARG A 230 17.29 -4.83 4.89
C ARG A 230 17.25 -5.39 3.47
N GLY A 231 16.04 -5.54 2.94
CA GLY A 231 15.76 -5.81 1.53
C GLY A 231 16.42 -7.08 0.99
N ASP A 232 17.00 -6.97 -0.21
CA ASP A 232 17.59 -8.08 -0.97
C ASP A 232 18.69 -8.86 -0.23
N ARG A 233 19.29 -8.29 0.82
CA ARG A 233 20.32 -8.98 1.62
C ARG A 233 19.75 -10.13 2.43
N LEU A 234 18.48 -10.04 2.84
CA LEU A 234 17.83 -11.05 3.68
C LEU A 234 17.73 -12.43 2.98
N PHE A 235 17.76 -12.44 1.65
CA PHE A 235 17.52 -13.63 0.83
C PHE A 235 18.72 -14.04 -0.02
N ARG A 236 19.89 -13.39 0.15
CA ARG A 236 21.05 -13.56 -0.75
C ARG A 236 21.99 -14.72 -0.38
N ASP A 237 21.97 -15.14 0.88
CA ASP A 237 23.06 -15.96 1.44
C ASP A 237 22.88 -17.48 1.24
N GLU A 238 21.73 -17.94 0.73
CA GLU A 238 21.46 -19.37 0.57
C GLU A 238 22.00 -19.95 -0.74
N ASP A 239 22.04 -19.15 -1.81
CA ASP A 239 22.45 -19.61 -3.15
C ASP A 239 23.98 -19.67 -3.36
N HIS A 240 24.80 -19.26 -2.38
CA HIS A 240 26.25 -19.18 -2.52
C HIS A 240 27.05 -20.13 -1.61
N SER A 241 26.36 -21.04 -0.92
CA SER A 241 27.02 -22.18 -0.24
C SER A 241 27.49 -23.29 -1.19
N GLY A 242 27.34 -23.08 -2.52
CA GLY A 242 28.03 -23.83 -3.55
C GLY A 242 29.53 -23.59 -3.49
N SER A 243 30.23 -24.49 -2.81
CA SER A 243 31.68 -24.68 -2.76
C SER A 243 32.29 -24.74 -4.18
N GLY A 244 32.44 -23.58 -4.81
CA GLY A 244 33.17 -23.38 -6.05
C GLY A 244 34.62 -23.06 -5.72
N GLY A 245 35.33 -24.04 -5.15
CA GLY A 245 36.79 -24.06 -5.12
C GLY A 245 37.32 -24.11 -6.55
N GLY A 246 37.42 -22.94 -7.18
CA GLY A 246 38.02 -22.75 -8.48
C GLY A 246 39.36 -22.06 -8.31
N ASP A 247 40.39 -22.85 -8.04
CA ASP A 247 41.79 -22.45 -8.24
C ASP A 247 41.95 -21.80 -9.62
N ARG A 248 42.18 -20.49 -9.64
CA ARG A 248 42.81 -19.82 -10.78
C ARG A 248 44.07 -19.12 -10.30
N SER A 249 45.03 -19.99 -9.98
CA SER A 249 46.44 -19.74 -10.24
C SER A 249 46.65 -19.55 -11.76
N GLY A 250 47.51 -18.62 -12.14
CA GLY A 250 47.97 -18.40 -13.52
C GLY A 250 47.42 -17.09 -14.08
N GLY A 251 48.16 -15.99 -14.00
CA GLY A 251 49.27 -15.73 -14.91
C GLY A 251 48.72 -14.85 -16.04
N GLY A 252 49.32 -13.77 -16.49
CA GLY A 252 50.51 -13.03 -16.15
C GLY A 252 50.39 -11.70 -16.91
N ASP A 253 51.35 -10.81 -16.70
CA ASP A 253 51.91 -9.92 -17.71
C ASP A 253 51.00 -9.43 -18.85
N ARG A 254 50.72 -8.12 -18.88
CA ARG A 254 51.31 -7.24 -19.91
C ARG A 254 50.88 -5.79 -19.72
N MET A 255 51.89 -4.96 -19.48
CA MET A 255 51.92 -3.57 -19.90
C MET A 255 51.61 -3.47 -21.40
N GLY A 256 51.02 -2.34 -21.81
CA GLY A 256 51.42 -1.73 -23.08
C GLY A 256 50.30 -1.15 -23.93
N ARG A 257 50.55 0.12 -24.28
CA ARG A 257 50.26 0.78 -25.56
C ARG A 257 48.85 1.28 -25.83
N ASP A 258 48.78 2.62 -25.78
CA ASP A 258 48.68 3.47 -26.96
C ASP A 258 47.62 3.16 -28.03
N ARG A 259 47.02 4.29 -28.45
CA ARG A 259 46.71 4.63 -29.85
C ARG A 259 45.42 4.06 -30.46
N ASP A 260 44.56 5.03 -30.70
CA ASP A 260 44.18 5.52 -32.02
C ASP A 260 42.73 5.37 -32.45
N SER A 261 42.40 6.42 -33.17
CA SER A 261 41.21 6.81 -33.92
C SER A 261 40.67 5.80 -34.94
N GLY A 262 39.45 6.09 -35.40
CA GLY A 262 38.86 5.57 -36.64
C GLY A 262 37.52 4.87 -36.40
N ARG A 263 36.34 5.44 -36.71
CA ARG A 263 35.79 5.82 -38.03
C ARG A 263 35.50 4.58 -38.91
N GLY A 264 34.24 4.45 -39.31
CA GLY A 264 33.70 3.42 -40.22
C GLY A 264 32.87 2.43 -39.41
N GLY A 265 31.64 2.08 -39.74
CA GLY A 265 30.86 2.04 -40.98
C GLY A 265 29.76 1.01 -40.63
N ARG A 266 28.50 1.41 -40.59
CA ARG A 266 27.50 1.15 -41.63
C ARG A 266 27.60 -0.23 -42.29
N ASP A 267 26.41 -0.83 -42.40
CA ASP A 267 26.03 -2.00 -43.20
C ASP A 267 25.95 -3.29 -42.37
N ASP A 268 24.97 -4.17 -42.51
CA ASP A 268 23.64 -4.17 -43.09
C ASP A 268 23.11 -5.61 -42.80
N ARG A 269 21.79 -5.77 -42.69
CA ARG A 269 21.02 -7.00 -42.96
C ARG A 269 21.02 -8.19 -41.99
N GLY A 270 19.79 -8.68 -41.78
CA GLY A 270 19.47 -10.06 -41.45
C GLY A 270 18.39 -10.18 -40.38
N ASP A 271 17.17 -9.69 -40.63
CA ASP A 271 16.10 -10.49 -41.23
C ASP A 271 15.60 -11.62 -40.30
N ARG A 272 14.46 -11.38 -39.65
CA ARG A 272 13.43 -12.38 -39.31
C ARG A 272 12.13 -11.68 -38.92
N SER A 273 11.45 -11.31 -39.99
CA SER A 273 10.03 -11.59 -40.28
C SER A 273 9.19 -12.40 -39.26
N ASP A 274 7.92 -11.96 -39.20
CA ASP A 274 6.67 -12.73 -39.05
C ASP A 274 6.09 -13.03 -37.66
N ARG A 275 5.29 -12.08 -37.17
CA ARG A 275 3.83 -12.18 -36.87
C ARG A 275 3.43 -10.91 -36.09
N GLY A 276 2.77 -9.91 -36.68
CA GLY A 276 1.39 -9.97 -37.16
C GLY A 276 0.45 -9.97 -35.95
N GLY A 277 -0.37 -8.98 -35.65
CA GLY A 277 -0.69 -7.69 -36.25
C GLY A 277 -1.95 -7.15 -35.55
N ARG A 278 -2.24 -5.85 -35.78
CA ARG A 278 -3.56 -5.19 -35.69
C ARG A 278 -4.17 -4.99 -34.28
N ASP A 279 -4.70 -3.84 -33.88
CA ASP A 279 -5.13 -2.58 -34.54
C ASP A 279 -4.86 -1.42 -33.54
N ASP A 280 -4.27 -0.29 -33.94
CA ASP A 280 -4.89 0.88 -34.60
C ASP A 280 -6.13 1.49 -33.91
N ARG A 281 -5.89 2.61 -33.19
CA ARG A 281 -6.71 3.83 -32.94
C ARG A 281 -6.14 4.48 -31.68
N GLY A 282 -5.54 5.67 -31.67
CA GLY A 282 -5.79 6.89 -32.43
C GLY A 282 -6.07 8.02 -31.43
N GLY A 283 -5.38 9.16 -31.55
CA GLY A 283 -5.56 10.38 -30.74
C GLY A 283 -4.40 10.57 -29.74
N GLN A 284 -3.31 11.27 -30.06
CA GLN A 284 -3.21 12.71 -30.37
C GLN A 284 -3.83 13.56 -29.25
N ASP A 285 -2.98 14.07 -28.37
CA ASP A 285 -3.10 15.42 -27.81
C ASP A 285 -1.71 15.92 -27.41
N ASP A 286 -1.29 16.93 -28.17
CA ASP A 286 -0.19 17.83 -27.89
C ASP A 286 -0.38 18.54 -26.54
N ARG A 287 0.67 18.56 -25.71
CA ARG A 287 0.86 19.65 -24.74
C ARG A 287 2.33 19.81 -24.38
N GLY A 288 2.86 20.95 -24.80
CA GLY A 288 4.22 21.39 -24.57
C GLY A 288 4.51 21.88 -23.15
N GLY A 289 5.80 22.08 -22.92
CA GLY A 289 6.43 22.67 -21.74
C GLY A 289 7.89 22.20 -21.77
N GLY A 290 8.85 22.97 -22.26
CA GLY A 290 9.20 24.30 -21.77
C GLY A 290 10.35 24.16 -20.77
N GLY A 291 11.53 23.73 -21.24
CA GLY A 291 12.74 23.55 -20.43
C GLY A 291 13.85 24.49 -20.89
N GLY A 292 13.93 25.66 -20.27
CA GLY A 292 15.05 26.58 -20.44
C GLY A 292 16.22 26.18 -19.55
N HIS A 293 17.36 25.88 -20.14
CA HIS A 293 18.64 25.78 -19.44
C HIS A 293 19.45 27.05 -19.68
N GLY A 294 19.56 27.88 -18.63
CA GLY A 294 20.49 28.99 -18.56
C GLY A 294 21.90 28.47 -18.26
N GLY A 295 22.85 28.94 -19.07
CA GLY A 295 24.27 28.64 -18.96
C GLY A 295 24.91 29.22 -17.71
N ARG A 296 26.06 28.64 -17.36
CA ARG A 296 26.98 29.16 -16.35
C ARG A 296 28.35 29.25 -17.01
N ASP A 297 28.81 30.48 -17.17
CA ASP A 297 30.12 30.81 -17.68
C ASP A 297 31.22 30.37 -16.70
N HIS A 298 32.32 29.87 -17.26
CA HIS A 298 33.65 29.80 -16.67
C HIS A 298 34.65 30.35 -17.68
#